data_AF-A0A0C2GX34-F1
#
_entry.id   AF-A0A0C2GX34-F1
#
_cell.length_a   1.000
_cell.length_b   1.000
_cell.length_c   1.000
_cell.angle_alpha   90.00
_cell.angle_beta   90.00
_cell.angle_gamma   90.00
#
_symmetry.space_group_name_H-M   'P 1'
#
loop_
_entity.id
_entity.type
_entity.pdbx_description
1 polymer ?
#
loop_
_entity_poly.entity_id
_entity_poly.type
_entity_poly.pdbx_seq_one_letter_code
_entity_poly.pdbx_strand_id
1 'polypeptide(L)'
;MFVCLLLYSFDALYITFAISTFFMSGSVASMAAEIVWMALCFWYILFNMLDIESPFPFGIKMVNCLNPIIALSYAITFWAKYETQANGLHWDQLFTPSTLVDHLAVGHCFVMLIVDGVCLMLITWYVEAVCPGGDGVPQKPWFFLLASISVVDLSKTYGTSSFKNLLECKFGKLVDKKAVDRLNLRIYRGQITALLGHNGAGKSTTFSMLTGVHASILLLCQKFLKQNGRA
;
A
#
# COMPACT_ATOMS: atom_id res chain seq x y z
N MET A 1 11.02 -15.44 26.31
CA MET A 1 10.59 -14.11 26.79
C MET A 1 10.93 -12.98 25.82
N PHE A 2 12.22 -12.70 25.57
CA PHE A 2 12.65 -11.58 24.70
C PHE A 2 11.96 -11.54 23.33
N VAL A 3 11.90 -12.66 22.61
CA VAL A 3 11.28 -12.74 21.27
C VAL A 3 9.80 -12.33 21.28
N CYS A 4 9.03 -12.70 22.30
CA CYS A 4 7.62 -12.32 22.38
C CYS A 4 7.43 -10.82 22.62
N LEU A 5 8.25 -10.22 23.49
CA LEU A 5 8.20 -8.77 23.75
C LEU A 5 8.60 -7.97 22.51
N LEU A 6 9.54 -8.50 21.72
CA LEU A 6 9.94 -7.91 20.43
C LEU A 6 8.79 -7.97 19.42
N LEU A 7 8.17 -9.14 19.23
CA LEU A 7 7.02 -9.30 18.34
C LEU A 7 5.84 -8.41 18.76
N TYR A 8 5.54 -8.39 20.06
CA TYR A 8 4.49 -7.55 20.62
C TYR A 8 4.75 -6.05 20.39
N SER A 9 6.00 -5.61 20.59
CA SER A 9 6.38 -4.21 20.35
C SER A 9 6.28 -3.84 18.88
N PHE A 10 6.63 -4.77 17.99
CA PHE A 10 6.43 -4.62 16.55
C PHE A 10 4.95 -4.43 16.23
N ASP A 11 4.06 -5.31 16.70
CA ASP A 11 2.61 -5.19 16.44
C ASP A 11 2.02 -3.88 16.99
N ALA A 12 2.42 -3.47 18.21
CA ALA A 12 1.98 -2.20 18.80
C ALA A 12 2.38 -0.98 17.94
N LEU A 13 3.57 -1.00 17.36
CA LEU A 13 4.01 0.02 16.40
C LEU A 13 3.13 0.00 15.15
N TYR A 14 2.83 -1.17 14.59
CA TYR A 14 2.01 -1.28 13.37
C TYR A 14 0.55 -0.88 13.59
N ILE A 15 -0.04 -1.12 14.76
CA ILE A 15 -1.37 -0.58 15.10
C ILE A 15 -1.35 0.95 15.05
N THR A 16 -0.32 1.57 15.64
CA THR A 16 -0.17 3.03 15.64
C THR A 16 0.05 3.58 14.24
N PHE A 17 0.88 2.92 13.42
CA PHE A 17 1.08 3.29 12.02
C PHE A 17 -0.20 3.15 11.20
N ALA A 18 -0.94 2.04 11.33
CA ALA A 18 -2.21 1.82 10.63
C ALA A 18 -3.28 2.87 10.99
N ILE A 19 -3.30 3.34 12.24
CA ILE A 19 -4.20 4.43 12.64
C ILE A 19 -3.73 5.76 12.06
N SER A 20 -2.42 6.00 12.05
CA SER A 20 -1.84 7.24 11.52
C SER A 20 -2.16 7.50 10.05
N THR A 21 -2.32 6.46 9.23
CA THR A 21 -2.65 6.62 7.80
C THR A 21 -4.00 7.29 7.54
N PHE A 22 -4.91 7.27 8.51
CA PHE A 22 -6.23 7.91 8.39
C PHE A 22 -6.23 9.39 8.79
N PHE A 23 -5.21 9.85 9.52
CA PHE A 23 -5.17 11.20 10.07
C PHE A 23 -4.08 12.03 9.40
N MET A 24 -4.43 13.25 8.97
CA MET A 24 -3.47 14.18 8.35
C MET A 24 -2.51 14.82 9.36
N SER A 25 -2.81 14.74 10.66
CA SER A 25 -2.01 15.31 11.74
C SER A 25 -1.55 14.22 12.71
N GLY A 26 -0.24 14.16 12.96
CA GLY A 26 0.37 13.15 13.82
C GLY A 26 -0.09 13.22 15.29
N SER A 27 -0.39 14.41 15.81
CA SER A 27 -0.90 14.55 17.19
C SER A 27 -2.31 14.02 17.37
N VAL A 28 -3.16 14.12 16.34
CA VAL A 28 -4.51 13.54 16.38
C VAL A 28 -4.44 12.02 16.24
N ALA A 29 -3.52 11.52 15.40
CA ALA A 29 -3.27 10.10 15.23
C ALA A 29 -2.84 9.41 16.54
N SER A 30 -1.95 10.01 17.33
CA SER A 30 -1.51 9.42 18.60
C SER A 30 -2.65 9.33 19.61
N MET A 31 -3.48 10.38 19.73
CA MET A 31 -4.65 10.36 20.61
C MET A 31 -5.66 9.30 20.16
N ALA A 32 -5.89 9.16 18.85
CA ALA A 32 -6.76 8.12 18.32
C ALA A 32 -6.21 6.71 18.57
N ALA A 33 -4.89 6.52 18.46
CA ALA A 33 -4.23 5.24 18.74
C ALA A 33 -4.40 4.81 20.19
N GLU A 34 -4.27 5.73 21.14
CA GLU A 34 -4.52 5.45 22.56
C GLU A 34 -5.97 5.03 22.84
N ILE A 35 -6.95 5.64 22.15
CA ILE A 35 -8.36 5.26 22.29
C ILE A 35 -8.60 3.84 21.76
N VAL A 36 -8.03 3.50 20.61
CA VAL A 36 -8.12 2.14 20.06
C VAL A 36 -7.44 1.15 20.99
N TRP A 37 -6.26 1.50 21.52
CA TRP A 37 -5.56 0.67 22.49
C TRP A 37 -6.37 0.45 23.77
N MET A 38 -7.03 1.49 24.28
CA MET A 38 -7.94 1.39 25.42
C MET A 38 -9.12 0.46 25.13
N ALA A 39 -9.69 0.51 23.93
CA ALA A 39 -10.75 -0.39 23.51
C ALA A 39 -10.28 -1.85 23.43
N LEU A 40 -9.06 -2.09 22.94
CA LEU A 40 -8.44 -3.42 22.91
C LEU A 40 -8.16 -3.96 24.33
N CYS A 41 -7.72 -3.11 25.25
CA CYS A 41 -7.57 -3.42 26.67
C CYS A 41 -8.91 -3.82 27.30
N PHE A 42 -9.97 -3.05 27.02
CA PHE A 42 -11.31 -3.34 27.52
C PHE A 42 -11.82 -4.70 27.00
N TRP A 43 -11.64 -4.97 25.70
CA TRP A 43 -11.99 -6.26 25.11
C TRP A 43 -11.23 -7.43 25.75
N TYR A 44 -9.92 -7.26 26.01
CA TYR A 44 -9.11 -8.25 26.71
C TYR A 44 -9.70 -8.61 28.09
N ILE A 45 -10.04 -7.60 28.90
CA ILE A 45 -10.61 -7.82 30.23
C ILE A 45 -11.93 -8.59 30.12
N LEU A 46 -12.83 -8.15 29.24
CA LEU A 46 -14.12 -8.82 29.04
C LEU A 46 -13.95 -10.28 28.59
N PHE A 47 -13.08 -10.52 27.61
CA PHE A 47 -12.84 -11.85 27.07
C PHE A 47 -12.22 -12.79 28.12
N ASN A 48 -11.24 -12.30 28.89
CA ASN A 48 -10.59 -13.08 29.94
C ASN A 48 -11.58 -13.49 31.05
N MET A 49 -12.48 -12.58 31.45
CA MET A 49 -13.53 -12.89 32.43
C MET A 49 -14.46 -14.01 31.95
N LEU A 50 -14.85 -13.98 30.66
CA LEU A 50 -15.70 -15.01 30.07
C LEU A 50 -14.97 -16.36 29.92
N ASP A 51 -13.67 -16.35 29.59
CA ASP A 51 -12.87 -17.57 29.41
C ASP A 51 -12.61 -18.31 30.73
N ILE A 52 -12.55 -17.59 31.86
CA ILE A 52 -12.41 -18.18 33.20
C ILE A 52 -13.70 -18.88 33.63
N GLU A 53 -14.85 -18.27 33.39
CA GLU A 53 -16.17 -18.83 33.76
C GLU A 53 -16.56 -20.00 32.85
N SER A 54 -16.32 -19.87 31.54
CA SER A 54 -16.60 -20.90 30.55
C SER A 54 -15.49 -20.96 29.50
N PRO A 55 -14.62 -21.98 29.51
CA PRO A 55 -13.48 -22.03 28.61
C PRO A 55 -13.92 -22.12 27.14
N PHE A 56 -13.45 -21.18 26.32
CA PHE A 56 -13.79 -21.16 24.91
C PHE A 56 -13.09 -22.28 24.12
N PRO A 57 -13.68 -22.74 23.00
CA PRO A 57 -12.99 -23.66 22.09
C PRO A 57 -11.75 -23.00 21.47
N PHE A 58 -10.78 -23.84 21.12
CA PHE A 58 -9.47 -23.43 20.59
C PHE A 58 -9.53 -22.40 19.46
N GLY A 59 -10.45 -22.56 18.49
CA GLY A 59 -10.58 -21.64 17.36
C GLY A 59 -10.97 -20.21 17.78
N ILE A 60 -11.84 -20.06 18.79
CA ILE A 60 -12.25 -18.73 19.29
C ILE A 60 -11.10 -18.06 20.03
N LYS A 61 -10.31 -18.83 20.79
CA LYS A 61 -9.08 -18.34 21.43
C LYS A 61 -8.05 -17.87 20.40
N MET A 62 -7.86 -18.65 19.33
CA MET A 62 -6.95 -18.30 18.22
C MET A 62 -7.32 -17.01 17.52
N VAL A 63 -8.60 -16.84 17.16
CA VAL A 63 -9.06 -15.62 16.49
C VAL A 63 -8.93 -14.42 17.43
N ASN A 64 -9.24 -14.56 18.71
CA ASN A 64 -9.04 -13.48 19.68
C ASN A 64 -7.57 -13.18 19.97
N CYS A 65 -6.64 -14.11 19.70
CA CYS A 65 -5.21 -13.85 19.75
C CYS A 65 -4.71 -12.93 18.61
N LEU A 66 -5.55 -12.54 17.64
CA LEU A 66 -5.24 -11.43 16.75
C LEU A 66 -5.14 -10.09 17.51
N ASN A 67 -5.77 -9.98 18.68
CA ASN A 67 -5.49 -8.85 19.57
C ASN A 67 -4.15 -9.10 20.28
N PRO A 68 -3.12 -8.24 20.07
CA PRO A 68 -1.79 -8.48 20.60
C PRO A 68 -1.75 -8.48 22.14
N ILE A 69 -2.69 -7.81 22.80
CA ILE A 69 -2.83 -7.82 24.27
C ILE A 69 -3.26 -9.20 24.77
N ILE A 70 -4.21 -9.84 24.07
CA ILE A 70 -4.70 -11.18 24.41
C ILE A 70 -3.59 -12.21 24.17
N ALA A 71 -2.91 -12.15 23.02
CA ALA A 71 -1.81 -13.06 22.69
C ALA A 71 -0.66 -12.98 23.71
N LEU A 72 -0.27 -11.76 24.10
CA LEU A 72 0.78 -11.55 25.11
C LEU A 72 0.34 -12.08 26.49
N SER A 73 -0.90 -11.81 26.91
CA SER A 73 -1.41 -12.28 28.20
C SER A 73 -1.42 -13.80 28.32
N TYR A 74 -1.88 -14.50 27.27
CA TYR A 74 -1.82 -15.97 27.23
C TYR A 74 -0.38 -16.48 27.24
N ALA A 75 0.54 -15.88 26.46
CA ALA A 75 1.95 -16.26 26.46
C ALA A 75 2.58 -16.14 27.86
N ILE A 76 2.30 -15.05 28.58
CA ILE A 76 2.78 -14.84 29.97
C ILE A 76 2.17 -15.87 30.93
N THR A 77 0.88 -16.15 30.81
CA THR A 77 0.19 -17.13 31.66
C THR A 77 0.74 -18.55 31.46
N PHE A 78 1.00 -18.93 30.21
CA PHE A 78 1.64 -20.22 29.92
C PHE A 78 3.08 -20.27 30.42
N TRP A 79 3.85 -19.19 30.27
CA TRP A 79 5.18 -19.12 30.87
C TRP A 79 5.15 -19.29 32.38
N ALA A 80 4.25 -18.60 33.07
CA ALA A 80 4.09 -18.77 34.51
C ALA A 80 3.78 -20.22 34.89
N LYS A 81 2.97 -20.93 34.10
CA LYS A 81 2.67 -22.37 34.33
C LYS A 81 3.88 -23.28 34.13
N TYR A 82 4.74 -23.00 33.15
CA TYR A 82 5.97 -23.77 32.95
C TYR A 82 7.01 -23.48 34.04
N GLU A 83 7.01 -22.28 34.59
CA GLU A 83 7.88 -21.90 35.70
C GLU A 83 7.45 -22.58 37.01
N THR A 84 6.15 -22.66 37.30
CA THR A 84 5.66 -23.36 38.50
C THR A 84 5.91 -24.87 38.47
N GLN A 85 6.14 -25.44 37.29
CA GLN A 85 6.55 -26.85 37.10
C GLN A 85 8.07 -27.06 37.18
N ALA A 86 8.85 -26.00 37.42
CA ALA A 86 10.31 -26.02 37.51
C ALA A 86 11.08 -26.53 36.26
N ASN A 87 10.39 -26.78 35.15
CA ASN A 87 11.02 -27.15 33.87
C ASN A 87 11.43 -25.92 33.05
N GLY A 88 10.74 -24.78 33.22
CA GLY A 88 10.90 -23.63 32.34
C GLY A 88 10.43 -23.93 30.90
N LEU A 89 10.21 -22.90 30.09
CA LEU A 89 9.83 -23.10 28.68
C LEU A 89 11.07 -23.19 27.79
N HIS A 90 11.27 -24.35 27.17
CA HIS A 90 12.29 -24.59 26.15
C HIS A 90 11.72 -24.47 24.71
N TRP A 91 12.57 -24.29 23.71
CA TRP A 91 12.17 -24.04 22.31
C TRP A 91 11.51 -25.25 21.64
N ASP A 92 11.95 -26.45 22.00
CA ASP A 92 11.37 -27.73 21.58
C ASP A 92 9.93 -27.93 22.11
N GLN A 93 9.62 -27.32 23.25
CA GLN A 93 8.31 -27.39 23.92
C GLN A 93 7.37 -26.22 23.57
N LEU A 94 7.70 -25.40 22.56
CA LEU A 94 6.86 -24.24 22.21
C LEU A 94 5.46 -24.62 21.74
N PHE A 95 5.33 -25.71 21.00
CA PHE A 95 4.06 -26.19 20.47
C PHE A 95 3.44 -27.29 21.34
N THR A 96 4.08 -27.64 22.47
CA THR A 96 3.48 -28.56 23.42
C THR A 96 2.50 -27.80 24.31
N PRO A 97 1.23 -28.24 24.40
CA PRO A 97 0.24 -27.58 25.24
C PRO A 97 0.61 -27.73 26.71
N SER A 98 0.46 -26.65 27.49
CA SER A 98 0.76 -26.67 28.94
C SER A 98 -0.30 -27.41 29.77
N THR A 99 -1.50 -27.59 29.21
CA THR A 99 -2.65 -28.21 29.87
C THR A 99 -3.20 -29.30 28.96
N LEU A 100 -3.58 -30.45 29.51
CA LEU A 100 -4.18 -31.56 28.73
C LEU A 100 -5.56 -31.23 28.14
N VAL A 101 -6.22 -30.19 28.65
CA VAL A 101 -7.58 -29.75 28.25
C VAL A 101 -7.55 -28.65 27.19
N ASP A 102 -6.51 -27.82 27.18
CA ASP A 102 -6.38 -26.70 26.24
C ASP A 102 -5.29 -27.01 25.20
N HIS A 103 -5.67 -27.06 23.93
CA HIS A 103 -4.73 -27.24 22.82
C HIS A 103 -3.89 -25.97 22.49
N LEU A 104 -4.16 -24.85 23.16
CA LEU A 104 -3.42 -23.60 22.95
C LEU A 104 -2.04 -23.68 23.61
N ALA A 105 -1.00 -23.49 22.80
CA ALA A 105 0.40 -23.48 23.24
C ALA A 105 1.04 -22.12 22.96
N VAL A 106 2.16 -21.81 23.60
CA VAL A 106 2.90 -20.53 23.43
C VAL A 106 3.29 -20.29 21.98
N GLY A 107 3.65 -21.35 21.25
CA GLY A 107 3.97 -21.26 19.82
C GLY A 107 2.80 -20.75 18.98
N HIS A 108 1.55 -21.05 19.33
CA HIS A 108 0.38 -20.52 18.64
C HIS A 108 0.23 -19.00 18.85
N CYS A 109 0.55 -18.50 20.05
CA CYS A 109 0.57 -17.06 20.32
C CYS A 109 1.64 -16.34 19.48
N PHE A 110 2.81 -16.95 19.27
CA PHE A 110 3.87 -16.37 18.42
C PHE A 110 3.45 -16.31 16.96
N VAL A 111 2.86 -17.41 16.46
CA VAL A 111 2.35 -17.44 15.08
C VAL A 111 1.25 -16.39 14.90
N MET A 112 0.36 -16.22 15.87
CA MET A 112 -0.72 -15.22 15.78
C MET A 112 -0.21 -13.78 15.80
N LEU A 113 0.79 -13.45 16.63
CA LEU A 113 1.44 -12.12 16.60
C LEU A 113 2.09 -11.84 15.23
N ILE A 114 2.82 -12.83 14.68
CA ILE A 114 3.41 -12.67 13.34
C ILE A 114 2.33 -12.46 12.26
N VAL A 115 1.23 -13.22 12.34
CA VAL A 115 0.11 -13.08 11.41
C VAL A 115 -0.56 -11.71 11.55
N ASP A 116 -0.75 -11.20 12.76
CA ASP A 116 -1.31 -9.87 13.01
C ASP A 116 -0.41 -8.77 12.42
N GLY A 117 0.89 -8.79 12.72
CA GLY A 117 1.85 -7.83 12.17
C GLY A 117 1.89 -7.82 10.64
N VAL A 118 1.84 -9.00 9.98
CA VAL A 118 1.75 -9.08 8.52
C VAL A 118 0.42 -8.55 7.99
N CYS A 119 -0.70 -8.87 8.66
CA CYS A 119 -2.02 -8.35 8.28
C CYS A 119 -2.05 -6.82 8.37
N LEU A 120 -1.58 -6.25 9.47
CA LEU A 120 -1.50 -4.81 9.66
C LEU A 120 -0.57 -4.15 8.65
N MET A 121 0.57 -4.75 8.34
CA MET A 121 1.48 -4.26 7.30
C MET A 121 0.80 -4.19 5.92
N LEU A 122 0.06 -5.24 5.54
CA LEU A 122 -0.71 -5.26 4.29
C LEU A 122 -1.84 -4.23 4.29
N ILE A 123 -2.54 -4.06 5.42
CA ILE A 123 -3.60 -3.06 5.58
C ILE A 123 -3.02 -1.64 5.46
N THR A 124 -1.94 -1.33 6.17
CA THR A 124 -1.27 -0.03 6.09
C THR A 124 -0.84 0.27 4.67
N TRP A 125 -0.17 -0.68 4.00
CA TRP A 125 0.23 -0.52 2.60
C TRP A 125 -0.97 -0.28 1.68
N TYR A 126 -2.07 -0.99 1.89
CA TYR A 126 -3.30 -0.81 1.11
C TYR A 126 -3.95 0.56 1.36
N VAL A 127 -4.06 0.98 2.62
CA VAL A 127 -4.68 2.27 2.99
C VAL A 127 -3.87 3.44 2.43
N GLU A 128 -2.54 3.40 2.52
CA GLU A 128 -1.67 4.44 1.95
C GLU A 128 -1.80 4.54 0.42
N ALA A 129 -1.95 3.40 -0.27
CA ALA A 129 -2.14 3.39 -1.71
C ALA A 129 -3.49 4.00 -2.13
N VAL A 130 -4.55 3.71 -1.38
CA VAL A 130 -5.92 4.18 -1.70
C VAL A 130 -6.14 5.63 -1.26
N CYS A 131 -5.67 5.99 -0.07
CA CYS A 131 -5.84 7.29 0.56
C CYS A 131 -4.47 7.89 0.95
N PRO A 132 -3.67 8.36 -0.03
CA PRO A 132 -2.44 9.05 0.29
C PRO A 132 -2.75 10.37 1.00
N GLY A 133 -2.17 10.56 2.19
CA GLY A 133 -2.28 11.83 2.92
C GLY A 133 -1.51 12.95 2.21
N GLY A 134 -2.17 14.09 2.00
CA GLY A 134 -1.55 15.28 1.37
C GLY A 134 -1.52 15.24 -0.16
N ASP A 135 -0.32 15.34 -0.75
CA ASP A 135 -0.08 15.57 -2.19
C ASP A 135 0.06 14.28 -3.03
N GLY A 136 -0.25 13.10 -2.46
CA GLY A 136 -0.22 11.86 -3.23
C GLY A 136 -1.45 11.71 -4.12
N VAL A 137 -1.28 11.10 -5.31
CA VAL A 137 -2.40 10.83 -6.21
C VAL A 137 -3.15 9.59 -5.72
N PRO A 138 -4.42 9.70 -5.25
CA PRO A 138 -5.16 8.56 -4.72
C PRO A 138 -5.38 7.50 -5.78
N GLN A 139 -4.98 6.25 -5.48
CA GLN A 139 -5.27 5.12 -6.35
C GLN A 139 -6.69 4.62 -6.08
N LYS A 140 -7.37 4.12 -7.12
CA LYS A 140 -8.69 3.52 -6.93
C LYS A 140 -8.56 2.23 -6.11
N PRO A 141 -9.53 1.87 -5.25
CA PRO A 141 -9.51 0.65 -4.44
C PRO A 141 -9.24 -0.65 -5.22
N TRP A 142 -9.52 -0.64 -6.52
CA TRP A 142 -9.35 -1.76 -7.46
C TRP A 142 -8.11 -1.60 -8.37
N PHE A 143 -7.04 -0.96 -7.87
CA PHE A 143 -5.85 -0.59 -8.65
C PHE A 143 -5.17 -1.78 -9.36
N PHE A 144 -5.21 -2.98 -8.75
CA PHE A 144 -4.59 -4.19 -9.31
C PHE A 144 -5.20 -4.68 -10.63
N LEU A 145 -6.37 -4.15 -11.05
CA LEU A 145 -7.06 -4.52 -12.30
C LEU A 145 -7.03 -3.43 -13.38
N LEU A 146 -6.41 -2.27 -13.14
CA LEU A 146 -6.52 -1.14 -14.05
C LEU A 146 -5.60 -1.26 -15.29
N ALA A 147 -6.21 -1.14 -16.46
CA ALA A 147 -5.55 -1.25 -17.77
C ALA A 147 -4.50 -0.16 -18.03
N SER A 148 -3.40 -0.56 -18.70
CA SER A 148 -2.34 0.33 -19.18
C SER A 148 -2.78 1.15 -20.39
N ILE A 149 -2.49 2.45 -20.40
CA ILE A 149 -2.66 3.28 -21.60
C ILE A 149 -1.41 3.10 -22.47
N SER A 150 -1.58 2.52 -23.66
CA SER A 150 -0.52 2.42 -24.66
C SER A 150 -0.69 3.53 -25.71
N VAL A 151 0.23 4.49 -25.73
CA VAL A 151 0.35 5.50 -26.79
C VAL A 151 1.34 4.95 -27.82
N VAL A 152 0.88 4.79 -29.07
CA VAL A 152 1.69 4.28 -30.18
C VAL A 152 1.84 5.38 -31.23
N ASP A 153 3.04 5.51 -31.79
CA ASP A 153 3.39 6.39 -32.92
C ASP A 153 3.08 7.88 -32.74
N LEU A 154 3.42 8.45 -31.58
CA LEU A 154 3.30 9.90 -31.40
C LEU A 154 4.39 10.64 -32.20
N SER A 155 4.01 11.45 -33.18
CA SER A 155 4.92 12.24 -34.02
C SER A 155 4.44 13.69 -34.15
N LYS A 156 5.37 14.65 -34.05
CA LYS A 156 5.08 16.08 -34.26
C LYS A 156 6.15 16.76 -35.10
N THR A 157 5.70 17.35 -36.20
CA THR A 157 6.45 18.19 -37.11
C THR A 157 6.04 19.64 -36.93
N TYR A 158 6.99 20.54 -36.68
CA TYR A 158 6.72 21.98 -36.71
C TYR A 158 6.81 22.46 -38.16
N GLY A 159 5.66 22.63 -38.82
CA GLY A 159 5.57 23.24 -40.13
C GLY A 159 4.93 24.63 -40.03
N THR A 160 5.66 25.68 -40.38
CA THR A 160 5.10 27.03 -40.51
C THR A 160 4.28 27.12 -41.79
N SER A 161 3.01 26.71 -41.74
CA SER A 161 2.17 26.56 -42.93
C SER A 161 1.79 27.88 -43.62
N SER A 162 1.89 29.04 -42.95
CA SER A 162 1.39 30.31 -43.52
C SER A 162 2.45 31.17 -44.24
N PHE A 163 3.74 30.94 -44.00
CA PHE A 163 4.84 31.71 -44.63
C PHE A 163 5.67 30.88 -45.63
N LYS A 164 5.33 29.60 -45.82
CA LYS A 164 6.07 28.63 -46.64
C LYS A 164 6.22 29.11 -48.09
N ASN A 165 5.14 29.58 -48.70
CA ASN A 165 5.15 30.01 -50.12
C ASN A 165 5.94 31.30 -50.37
N LEU A 166 6.19 32.13 -49.34
CA LEU A 166 6.86 33.42 -49.51
C LEU A 166 8.37 33.34 -49.25
N LEU A 167 8.81 32.43 -48.38
CA LEU A 167 10.23 32.27 -48.03
C LEU A 167 10.97 31.26 -48.92
N GLU A 168 10.26 30.37 -49.62
CA GLU A 168 10.85 29.36 -50.51
C GLU A 168 11.64 29.96 -51.68
N CYS A 169 11.25 31.14 -52.17
CA CYS A 169 11.92 31.81 -53.28
C CYS A 169 13.19 32.58 -52.88
N LYS A 170 13.45 32.83 -51.58
CA LYS A 170 14.57 33.70 -51.13
C LYS A 170 15.63 33.00 -50.29
N PHE A 171 15.31 31.95 -49.54
CA PHE A 171 16.28 31.20 -48.75
C PHE A 171 16.01 29.71 -48.94
N GLY A 172 16.99 28.99 -49.50
CA GLY A 172 16.86 27.59 -49.89
C GLY A 172 16.31 26.66 -48.80
N LYS A 173 15.66 25.57 -49.24
CA LYS A 173 15.08 24.45 -48.47
C LYS A 173 15.14 24.60 -46.94
N LEU A 174 14.09 25.17 -46.37
CA LEU A 174 13.79 25.05 -44.94
C LEU A 174 13.39 23.59 -44.65
N VAL A 175 14.30 22.84 -44.05
CA VAL A 175 14.06 21.46 -43.61
C VAL A 175 13.02 21.48 -42.49
N ASP A 176 11.90 20.78 -42.68
CA ASP A 176 10.88 20.60 -41.64
C ASP A 176 11.56 19.96 -40.40
N LYS A 177 11.64 20.71 -39.30
CA LYS A 177 12.28 20.24 -38.08
C LYS A 177 11.28 19.36 -37.31
N LYS A 178 11.50 18.05 -37.38
CA LYS A 178 10.73 17.06 -36.64
C LYS A 178 11.11 17.13 -35.15
N ALA A 179 10.15 17.48 -34.30
CA ALA A 179 10.40 17.65 -32.86
C ALA A 179 10.28 16.33 -32.10
N VAL A 180 9.39 15.43 -32.54
CA VAL A 180 9.23 14.08 -31.98
C VAL A 180 8.88 13.14 -33.14
N ASP A 181 9.57 12.01 -33.26
CA ASP A 181 9.31 10.98 -34.26
C ASP A 181 9.00 9.65 -33.56
N ARG A 182 7.83 9.07 -33.87
CA ARG A 182 7.44 7.70 -33.52
C ARG A 182 7.74 7.32 -32.06
N LEU A 183 7.24 8.13 -31.12
CA LEU A 183 7.36 7.81 -29.69
C LEU A 183 6.27 6.81 -29.28
N ASN A 184 6.70 5.63 -28.83
CA ASN A 184 5.86 4.61 -28.24
C ASN A 184 6.01 4.65 -26.71
N LEU A 185 4.93 4.94 -26.00
CA LEU A 185 4.95 5.12 -24.55
C LEU A 185 3.78 4.35 -23.93
N ARG A 186 4.06 3.47 -22.97
CA ARG A 186 3.04 2.83 -22.13
C ARG A 186 3.05 3.50 -20.76
N ILE A 187 1.93 4.12 -20.41
CA ILE A 187 1.75 4.75 -19.10
C ILE A 187 0.72 3.93 -18.33
N TYR A 188 1.13 3.41 -17.17
CA TYR A 188 0.22 2.76 -16.24
C TYR A 188 -0.47 3.81 -15.37
N ARG A 189 -1.76 3.61 -15.07
CA ARG A 189 -2.49 4.51 -14.16
C ARG A 189 -1.83 4.50 -12.79
N GLY A 190 -1.46 5.68 -12.28
CA GLY A 190 -0.80 5.84 -10.98
C GLY A 190 0.73 5.73 -11.01
N GLN A 191 1.35 5.47 -12.16
CA GLN A 191 2.81 5.46 -12.28
C GLN A 191 3.35 6.88 -12.46
N ILE A 192 4.27 7.30 -11.59
CA ILE A 192 5.04 8.53 -11.78
C ILE A 192 6.07 8.25 -12.88
N THR A 193 5.82 8.78 -14.08
CA THR A 193 6.73 8.67 -15.22
C THR A 193 7.45 10.00 -15.42
N ALA A 194 8.78 9.98 -15.30
CA ALA A 194 9.62 11.15 -15.54
C ALA A 194 10.27 11.04 -16.93
N LEU A 195 10.11 12.06 -17.76
CA LEU A 195 10.82 12.18 -19.04
C LEU A 195 12.13 12.94 -18.78
N LEU A 196 13.27 12.23 -18.79
CA LEU A 196 14.61 12.80 -18.61
C LEU A 196 15.32 12.97 -19.95
N GLY A 197 16.12 14.03 -20.09
CA GLY A 197 16.86 14.33 -21.33
C GLY A 197 17.43 15.74 -21.34
N HIS A 198 18.27 16.07 -22.33
CA HIS A 198 18.93 17.37 -22.44
C HIS A 198 17.93 18.52 -22.75
N ASN A 199 18.32 19.76 -22.45
CA ASN A 199 17.53 20.94 -22.81
C ASN A 199 17.38 21.01 -24.34
N GLY A 200 16.15 21.14 -24.83
CA GLY A 200 15.83 21.10 -26.26
C GLY A 200 15.52 19.72 -26.85
N ALA A 201 15.55 18.63 -26.06
CA ALA A 201 15.22 17.26 -26.52
C ALA A 201 13.73 17.01 -26.85
N GLY A 202 12.85 18.00 -26.69
CA GLY A 202 11.41 17.85 -26.94
C GLY A 202 10.57 17.35 -25.75
N LYS A 203 11.13 17.27 -24.53
CA LYS A 203 10.42 16.78 -23.33
C LYS A 203 9.11 17.52 -23.04
N SER A 204 9.17 18.85 -22.94
CA SER A 204 7.99 19.70 -22.72
C SER A 204 7.02 19.62 -23.90
N THR A 205 7.54 19.45 -25.12
CA THR A 205 6.75 19.27 -26.34
C THR A 205 5.96 17.96 -26.30
N THR A 206 6.57 16.86 -25.86
CA THR A 206 5.91 15.57 -25.64
C THR A 206 4.83 15.67 -24.57
N PHE A 207 5.12 16.36 -23.46
CA PHE A 207 4.13 16.63 -22.42
C PHE A 207 2.93 17.44 -22.94
N SER A 208 3.15 18.51 -23.71
CA SER A 208 2.06 19.30 -24.30
C SER A 208 1.23 18.50 -25.32
N MET A 209 1.80 17.48 -25.96
CA MET A 209 1.05 16.56 -26.83
C MET A 209 0.20 15.57 -26.03
N LEU A 210 0.75 15.02 -24.95
CA LEU A 210 0.04 14.12 -24.04
C LEU A 210 -1.12 14.82 -23.30
N THR A 211 -0.94 16.09 -22.90
CA THR A 211 -1.95 16.86 -22.16
C THR A 211 -2.97 17.56 -23.06
N GLY A 212 -2.80 17.56 -24.38
CA GLY A 212 -3.77 18.13 -25.33
C GLY A 212 -3.83 19.67 -25.37
N VAL A 213 -2.85 20.37 -24.80
CA VAL A 213 -2.84 21.86 -24.68
C VAL A 213 -2.58 22.58 -26.02
N HIS A 214 -2.45 21.85 -27.14
CA HIS A 214 -2.46 22.42 -28.50
C HIS A 214 -3.66 21.90 -29.30
N ALA A 215 -4.54 22.83 -29.67
CA ALA A 215 -5.87 22.61 -30.27
C ALA A 215 -5.87 21.74 -31.55
N SER A 216 -4.77 21.67 -32.29
CA SER A 216 -4.70 20.86 -33.53
C SER A 216 -4.64 19.35 -33.29
N ILE A 217 -4.41 18.88 -32.05
CA ILE A 217 -4.24 17.45 -31.70
C ILE A 217 -5.50 16.84 -31.05
N LEU A 218 -6.43 17.67 -30.56
CA LEU A 218 -7.66 17.18 -29.91
C LEU A 218 -8.53 16.32 -30.85
N LEU A 219 -8.56 16.68 -32.13
CA LEU A 219 -9.28 15.94 -33.19
C LEU A 219 -8.64 14.58 -33.52
N LEU A 220 -7.32 14.44 -33.35
CA LEU A 220 -6.63 13.17 -33.56
C LEU A 220 -6.80 12.25 -32.34
N CYS A 221 -6.74 12.81 -31.14
CA CYS A 221 -6.89 12.07 -29.90
C CYS A 221 -8.33 11.50 -29.73
N GLN A 222 -9.36 12.26 -30.13
CA GLN A 222 -10.74 11.75 -30.18
C GLN A 222 -10.93 10.63 -31.21
N LYS A 223 -10.25 10.68 -32.36
CA LYS A 223 -10.29 9.59 -33.35
C LYS A 223 -9.58 8.33 -32.85
N PHE A 224 -8.48 8.46 -32.12
CA PHE A 224 -7.75 7.34 -31.53
C PHE A 224 -8.47 6.70 -30.34
N LEU A 225 -9.07 7.49 -29.44
CA LEU A 225 -9.87 6.96 -28.33
C LEU A 225 -11.13 6.23 -28.82
N LYS A 226 -11.71 6.63 -29.96
CA LYS A 226 -12.88 5.96 -30.54
C LYS A 226 -12.53 4.62 -31.21
N GLN A 227 -11.29 4.38 -31.62
CA GLN A 227 -10.85 3.08 -32.14
C GLN A 227 -10.49 2.06 -31.04
N ASN A 228 -10.03 2.51 -29.87
CA ASN A 228 -9.70 1.62 -28.74
C ASN A 228 -10.89 1.29 -27.81
N GLY A 229 -12.09 1.81 -28.08
CA GLY A 229 -13.33 1.47 -27.35
C GLY A 229 -14.13 0.32 -27.97
N ARG A 230 -13.57 -0.42 -28.93
CA ARG A 230 -14.14 -1.64 -29.52
C ARG A 230 -13.08 -2.75 -29.52
N ALA A 231 -12.75 -3.24 -28.34
CA ALA A 231 -12.21 -4.56 -28.09
C ALA A 231 -12.46 -4.90 -26.64
#